data_AF-A0A3C0BSN8-F1
#
_entry.id   AF-A0A3C0BSN8-F1
#
_cell.length_a   1.000
_cell.length_b   1.000
_cell.length_c   1.000
_cell.angle_alpha   90.00
_cell.angle_beta   90.00
_cell.angle_gamma   90.00
#
_symmetry.space_group_name_H-M   'P 1'
#
loop_
_entity.id
_entity.type
_entity.pdbx_description
1 polymer ?
#
loop_
_entity_poly.entity_id
_entity_poly.type
_entity_poly.pdbx_seq_one_letter_code
_entity_poly.pdbx_strand_id
1 'polypeptide(L)'
;DLTVKSEPELWAERLSGRVLPTGSVRLLLKGRIEALPGYDEGAWWVQDVAASLPARLLGDVAGTRVADLCAAPGGKTAQLALGGASVVAVDTS
;
A
#
# COMPACT_ATOMS: atom_id res chain seq x y z
N ASP A 1 8.77 -2.35 -3.95
CA ASP A 1 7.41 -2.77 -4.34
C ASP A 1 6.43 -1.69 -3.96
N LEU A 2 5.30 -1.66 -4.66
CA LEU A 2 4.24 -0.69 -4.46
C LEU A 2 2.95 -1.42 -4.10
N THR A 3 2.26 -0.94 -3.07
CA THR A 3 0.86 -1.27 -2.86
C THR A 3 0.02 -0.26 -3.63
N VAL A 4 -0.90 -0.73 -4.47
CA VAL A 4 -1.77 0.08 -5.30
C VAL A 4 -3.19 0.09 -4.72
N LYS A 5 -3.93 1.20 -4.87
CA LYS A 5 -5.32 1.28 -4.42
C LYS A 5 -6.26 0.39 -5.24
N SER A 6 -6.03 0.33 -6.55
CA SER A 6 -6.82 -0.41 -7.53
C SER A 6 -5.97 -0.70 -8.76
N GLU A 7 -6.47 -1.59 -9.64
CA GLU A 7 -5.97 -1.77 -11.02
C GLU A 7 -4.44 -2.01 -11.11
N PRO A 8 -3.91 -3.08 -10.50
CA PRO A 8 -2.48 -3.33 -10.47
C PRO A 8 -1.86 -3.51 -11.86
N GLU A 9 -2.60 -4.04 -12.84
CA GLU A 9 -2.13 -4.20 -14.21
C GLU A 9 -1.88 -2.85 -14.90
N LEU A 10 -2.79 -1.89 -14.70
CA LEU A 10 -2.66 -0.53 -15.23
C LEU A 10 -1.41 0.16 -14.67
N TRP A 11 -1.19 0.04 -13.36
CA TRP A 11 -0.02 0.64 -12.72
C TRP A 11 1.28 -0.07 -13.06
N ALA A 12 1.26 -1.39 -13.25
CA ALA A 12 2.42 -2.12 -13.75
C ALA A 12 2.83 -1.62 -15.15
N GLU A 13 1.88 -1.41 -16.06
CA GLU A 13 2.15 -0.84 -17.38
C GLU A 13 2.72 0.58 -17.27
N ARG A 14 2.01 1.48 -16.58
CA ARG A 14 2.40 2.90 -16.46
C ARG A 14 3.74 3.13 -15.80
N LEU A 15 4.12 2.26 -14.86
CA LEU A 15 5.34 2.41 -14.05
C LEU A 15 6.48 1.50 -14.50
N SER A 16 6.35 0.82 -15.66
CA SER A 16 7.35 -0.16 -16.13
C SER A 16 7.67 -1.20 -15.06
N GLY A 17 6.61 -1.81 -14.51
CA GLY A 17 6.65 -2.81 -13.46
C GLY A 17 5.99 -4.12 -13.87
N ARG A 18 5.85 -5.02 -12.90
CA ARG A 18 5.07 -6.25 -13.03
C ARG A 18 4.19 -6.46 -11.80
N VAL A 19 3.00 -7.01 -12.01
CA VAL A 19 2.12 -7.43 -10.93
C VAL A 19 2.68 -8.70 -10.29
N LEU A 20 2.70 -8.74 -8.97
CA LEU A 20 3.05 -9.93 -8.19
C LEU A 20 1.78 -10.71 -7.80
N PRO A 21 1.87 -12.00 -7.41
CA PRO A 21 0.69 -12.79 -7.02
C PRO A 21 -0.14 -12.18 -5.89
N THR A 22 0.47 -11.29 -5.09
CA THR A 22 -0.20 -10.54 -4.04
C THR A 22 -0.90 -9.28 -4.56
N GLY A 23 -0.92 -8.98 -5.86
CA GLY A 23 -1.50 -7.76 -6.42
C GLY A 23 -0.71 -6.48 -6.14
N SER A 24 0.50 -6.59 -5.57
CA SER A 24 1.44 -5.47 -5.49
C SER A 24 2.19 -5.32 -6.83
N VAL A 25 2.72 -4.12 -7.09
CA VAL A 25 3.49 -3.84 -8.31
C VAL A 25 4.97 -3.75 -7.97
N ARG A 26 5.78 -4.58 -8.62
CA ARG A 26 7.24 -4.51 -8.55
C ARG A 26 7.77 -3.72 -9.73
N LEU A 27 8.36 -2.55 -9.47
CA LEU A 27 9.03 -1.74 -10.47
C LEU A 27 10.27 -2.47 -11.01
N LEU A 28 10.49 -2.40 -12.33
CA LEU A 28 11.70 -2.93 -12.97
C LEU A 28 12.79 -1.87 -13.12
N LEU A 29 12.39 -0.60 -13.18
CA LEU A 29 13.28 0.55 -13.30
C LEU A 29 13.35 1.33 -11.97
N LYS A 30 14.48 1.97 -11.72
CA LYS A 30 14.72 2.82 -10.54
C LYS A 30 14.70 4.29 -10.94
N GLY A 31 14.13 5.14 -10.09
CA GLY A 31 14.03 6.58 -10.29
C GLY A 31 13.57 7.29 -9.02
N ARG A 32 13.38 8.61 -9.10
CA ARG A 32 12.80 9.40 -8.00
C ARG A 32 11.34 9.03 -7.85
N ILE A 33 10.97 8.50 -6.68
CA ILE A 33 9.63 7.97 -6.41
C ILE A 33 8.58 9.08 -6.55
N GLU A 34 8.90 10.27 -6.09
CA GLU A 34 8.00 11.43 -6.07
C GLU A 34 7.72 11.96 -7.48
N ALA A 35 8.55 11.62 -8.46
CA ALA A 35 8.35 11.99 -9.87
C ALA A 35 7.55 10.95 -10.66
N LEU A 36 7.20 9.80 -10.04
CA LEU A 36 6.46 8.75 -10.72
C LEU A 36 4.97 9.10 -10.80
N PRO A 37 4.31 8.82 -11.94
CA PRO A 37 2.87 9.07 -12.09
C PRO A 37 2.04 8.40 -10.99
N GLY A 38 1.04 9.09 -10.45
CA GLY A 38 0.17 8.55 -9.41
C GLY A 38 0.68 8.77 -7.98
N TYR A 39 1.89 9.30 -7.79
CA TYR A 39 2.45 9.57 -6.46
C TYR A 39 1.66 10.67 -5.73
N ASP A 40 1.52 11.84 -6.36
CA ASP A 40 0.86 13.00 -5.75
C ASP A 40 -0.66 12.77 -5.57
N GLU A 41 -1.28 11.96 -6.43
CA GLU A 41 -2.67 11.53 -6.32
C GLU A 41 -2.88 10.46 -5.22
N GLY A 42 -1.79 9.95 -4.66
CA GLY A 42 -1.80 8.85 -3.70
C GLY A 42 -2.43 7.58 -4.26
N ALA A 43 -2.26 7.30 -5.56
CA ALA A 43 -2.82 6.11 -6.20
C ALA A 43 -2.16 4.80 -5.72
N TRP A 44 -0.95 4.93 -5.19
CA TRP A 44 -0.14 3.85 -4.64
C TRP A 44 0.83 4.43 -3.59
N TRP A 45 1.48 3.56 -2.83
CA TRP A 45 2.58 3.93 -1.93
C TRP A 45 3.67 2.87 -1.95
N VAL A 46 4.89 3.27 -1.58
CA VAL A 46 6.01 2.33 -1.45
C VAL A 46 5.78 1.45 -0.23
N GLN A 47 5.68 0.15 -0.45
CA GLN A 47 5.54 -0.85 0.60
C GLN A 47 6.08 -2.17 0.07
N ASP A 48 7.00 -2.78 0.83
CA ASP A 48 7.46 -4.14 0.52
C ASP A 48 6.29 -5.14 0.52
N VAL A 49 6.38 -6.16 -0.33
CA VAL A 49 5.35 -7.22 -0.41
C VAL A 49 5.05 -7.81 0.96
N ALA A 50 6.08 -8.20 1.71
CA ALA A 50 5.91 -8.82 3.02
C ALA A 50 5.28 -7.83 4.01
N ALA A 51 5.63 -6.55 3.94
CA ALA A 51 5.03 -5.51 4.77
C ALA A 51 3.54 -5.26 4.47
N SER A 52 3.05 -5.65 3.28
CA SER A 52 1.64 -5.55 2.90
C SER A 52 0.77 -6.75 3.32
N LEU A 53 1.41 -7.89 3.66
CA LEU A 53 0.70 -9.13 3.97
C LEU A 53 -0.12 -9.06 5.25
N PRO A 54 0.34 -8.49 6.38
CA PRO A 54 -0.43 -8.51 7.62
C PRO A 54 -1.81 -7.88 7.47
N ALA A 55 -1.92 -6.70 6.85
CA ALA A 55 -3.20 -6.04 6.64
C ALA A 55 -4.14 -6.84 5.72
N ARG A 56 -3.60 -7.61 4.77
CA ARG A 56 -4.40 -8.49 3.89
C ARG A 56 -4.86 -9.76 4.60
N LEU A 57 -4.00 -10.34 5.44
CA LEU A 57 -4.29 -11.57 6.16
C LEU A 57 -5.36 -11.38 7.25
N LEU A 58 -5.64 -10.13 7.65
CA LEU A 58 -6.78 -9.80 8.52
C LEU A 58 -8.15 -10.01 7.85
N GLY A 59 -8.20 -10.17 6.52
CA GLY A 59 -9.44 -10.39 5.78
C GLY A 59 -10.23 -9.10 5.55
N ASP A 60 -11.56 -9.22 5.52
CA ASP A 60 -12.44 -8.04 5.39
C ASP A 60 -12.47 -7.26 6.71
N VAL A 61 -12.01 -6.01 6.64
CA VAL A 61 -11.93 -5.09 7.77
C VAL A 61 -12.91 -3.92 7.63
N ALA A 62 -13.78 -3.92 6.63
CA ALA A 62 -14.71 -2.84 6.38
C ALA A 62 -15.63 -2.57 7.59
N GLY A 63 -15.70 -1.32 8.03
CA GLY A 63 -16.51 -0.89 9.17
C GLY A 63 -15.95 -1.31 10.55
N THR A 64 -14.84 -2.04 10.59
CA THR A 64 -14.20 -2.43 11.86
C THR A 64 -13.40 -1.28 12.47
N ARG A 65 -13.17 -1.33 13.78
CA ARG A 65 -12.23 -0.43 14.47
C ARG A 65 -10.92 -1.18 14.70
N VAL A 66 -9.82 -0.65 14.18
CA VAL A 66 -8.50 -1.28 14.23
C VAL A 66 -7.50 -0.37 14.92
N ALA A 67 -6.65 -0.92 15.79
CA ALA A 67 -5.49 -0.23 16.34
C ALA A 67 -4.23 -0.70 15.58
N ASP A 68 -3.50 0.24 14.97
CA ASP A 68 -2.19 0.00 14.37
C ASP A 68 -1.12 0.56 15.31
N LEU A 69 -0.37 -0.34 15.94
CA LEU A 69 0.65 -0.01 16.94
C LEU A 69 2.03 -0.06 16.29
N CYS A 70 2.88 0.92 16.61
CA CYS A 70 4.15 1.16 15.91
C CYS A 70 3.89 1.47 14.43
N ALA A 71 2.96 2.38 14.19
CA ALA A 71 2.38 2.61 12.89
C ALA A 71 3.33 3.28 11.90
N ALA A 72 4.34 4.06 12.34
CA ALA A 72 5.21 4.79 11.44
C ALA A 72 6.05 3.82 10.58
N PRO A 73 6.22 4.08 9.26
CA PRO A 73 5.80 5.27 8.50
C PRO A 73 4.38 5.22 7.90
N GLY A 74 3.53 4.25 8.25
CA GLY A 74 2.08 4.30 7.98
C GLY A 74 1.56 3.44 6.83
N GLY A 75 2.40 2.65 6.15
CA GLY A 75 1.97 1.86 4.98
C GLY A 75 0.86 0.84 5.27
N LYS A 76 0.86 0.22 6.45
CA LYS A 76 -0.21 -0.72 6.87
C LYS A 76 -1.47 0.02 7.30
N THR A 77 -1.31 1.14 8.02
CA THR A 77 -2.41 2.05 8.36
C THR A 77 -3.17 2.47 7.11
N ALA A 78 -2.46 2.91 6.06
CA ALA A 78 -3.05 3.29 4.78
C ALA A 78 -3.81 2.13 4.13
N GLN A 79 -3.26 0.91 4.20
CA GLN A 79 -3.88 -0.28 3.64
C GLN A 79 -5.17 -0.69 4.37
N LEU A 80 -5.17 -0.62 5.70
CA LEU A 80 -6.34 -0.87 6.55
C LEU A 80 -7.43 0.17 6.31
N ALA A 81 -7.06 1.45 6.21
CA ALA A 81 -7.97 2.54 5.90
C ALA A 81 -8.58 2.40 4.50
N LEU A 82 -7.77 2.03 3.49
CA LEU A 82 -8.26 1.70 2.15
C LEU A 82 -9.25 0.51 2.18
N GLY A 83 -9.02 -0.47 3.05
CA GLY A 83 -9.95 -1.58 3.31
C GLY A 83 -11.25 -1.18 4.02
N GLY A 84 -11.45 0.11 4.33
CA GLY A 84 -12.67 0.61 4.95
C GLY A 84 -12.70 0.50 6.48
N ALA A 85 -11.57 0.22 7.12
CA ALA A 85 -11.48 0.22 8.58
C ALA A 85 -11.39 1.65 9.15
N SER A 86 -11.95 1.86 10.34
CA SER A 86 -11.68 3.02 11.18
C SER A 86 -10.42 2.75 12.00
N VAL A 87 -9.28 3.28 11.54
CA VAL A 87 -7.96 2.98 12.13
C VAL A 87 -7.54 4.03 13.14
N VAL A 88 -7.06 3.59 14.31
CA VAL A 88 -6.29 4.41 15.26
C VAL A 88 -4.84 3.99 15.14
N ALA A 89 -3.98 4.89 14.67
CA ALA A 89 -2.55 4.65 14.49
C ALA A 89 -1.76 5.35 15.60
N VAL A 90 -0.84 4.63 16.23
CA VAL A 90 0.02 5.15 17.31
C VAL A 90 1.47 4.76 17.05
N ASP A 91 2.38 5.70 17.27
CA ASP A 91 3.82 5.50 17.20
C ASP A 91 4.51 6.29 18.33
N THR A 92 5.74 5.91 18.69
CA THR A 92 6.51 6.53 19.78
C THR A 92 7.55 7.54 19.30
N SER A 93 7.66 7.74 17.98
CA SER A 93 8.65 8.59 17.33
C SER A 93 8.45 10.10 17.55
#